data_AF-A0A948XY15-F1
#
_entry.id   AF-A0A948XY15-F1
#
_cell.length_a   1.000
_cell.length_b   1.000
_cell.length_c   1.000
_cell.angle_alpha   90.00
_cell.angle_beta   90.00
_cell.angle_gamma   90.00
#
_symmetry.space_group_name_H-M   'P 1'
#
loop_
_entity.id
_entity.type
_entity.pdbx_description
1 polymer ?
#
loop_
_entity_poly.entity_id
_entity_poly.type
_entity_poly.pdbx_seq_one_letter_code
_entity_poly.pdbx_strand_id
1 'polypeptide(L)'
;MTDDPAILPVPEDRGERVRLALDAALEALRLARREAEAAGEDAARLRWAALGLVSALQGALVAALSGYDTADTTAVLNPSQPDRIAPVALLLRRARSAELLNAPERVEINAARQRALERLIAVRNGAVHALATGVPETFGPDARVAAGLLRFLVLDAPAFDPRKVNLLVAGFRIELDRLEQALTSK
;
A
#
# COMPACT_ATOMS: atom_id res chain seq x y z
N MET A 1 -26.67 -8.94 -21.03
CA MET A 1 -26.14 -9.46 -19.75
C MET A 1 -24.65 -9.18 -19.78
N THR A 2 -24.24 -8.05 -19.23
CA THR A 2 -22.83 -7.73 -19.04
C THR A 2 -22.35 -8.59 -17.87
N ASP A 3 -21.49 -9.57 -18.15
CA ASP A 3 -20.66 -10.21 -17.14
C ASP A 3 -19.76 -9.11 -16.55
N ASP A 4 -20.26 -8.48 -15.49
CA ASP A 4 -19.45 -7.64 -14.61
C ASP A 4 -18.40 -8.59 -14.03
N PRO A 5 -17.08 -8.35 -14.24
CA PRO A 5 -16.05 -9.24 -13.73
C PRO A 5 -16.28 -9.40 -12.23
N ALA A 6 -16.70 -10.60 -11.83
CA ALA A 6 -17.19 -10.87 -10.48
C ALA A 6 -16.19 -10.31 -9.48
N ILE A 7 -16.57 -9.22 -8.80
CA ILE A 7 -15.80 -8.67 -7.70
C ILE A 7 -15.79 -9.77 -6.65
N LEU A 8 -14.66 -10.46 -6.53
CA LEU A 8 -14.52 -11.54 -5.57
C LEU A 8 -14.75 -10.95 -4.17
N PRO A 9 -15.63 -11.54 -3.36
CA PRO A 9 -15.91 -11.03 -2.03
C PRO A 9 -14.63 -11.07 -1.19
N VAL A 10 -14.47 -10.07 -0.31
CA VAL A 10 -13.37 -10.07 0.66
C VAL A 10 -13.52 -11.30 1.56
N PRO A 11 -12.50 -12.17 1.69
CA PRO A 11 -12.62 -13.41 2.47
C PRO A 11 -13.02 -13.15 3.93
N GLU A 12 -13.84 -14.02 4.52
CA GLU A 12 -14.16 -13.94 5.95
C GLU A 12 -13.01 -14.44 6.84
N ASP A 13 -12.19 -15.36 6.34
CA ASP A 13 -11.01 -15.85 7.06
C ASP A 13 -9.91 -14.79 7.14
N ARG A 14 -9.49 -14.45 8.35
CA ARG A 14 -8.45 -13.45 8.62
C ARG A 14 -7.11 -13.82 7.97
N GLY A 15 -6.71 -15.08 8.09
CA GLY A 15 -5.43 -15.56 7.57
C GLY A 15 -5.36 -15.46 6.05
N GLU A 16 -6.43 -15.85 5.38
CA GLU A 16 -6.57 -15.75 3.93
C GLU A 16 -6.64 -14.30 3.46
N ARG A 17 -7.39 -13.42 4.15
CA ARG A 17 -7.37 -11.97 3.87
C ARG A 17 -5.97 -11.40 3.92
N VAL A 18 -5.24 -11.66 5.02
CA VAL A 18 -3.87 -11.20 5.19
C VAL A 18 -2.98 -11.71 4.05
N ARG A 19 -3.04 -13.01 3.75
CA ARG A 19 -2.22 -13.62 2.70
C ARG A 19 -2.48 -12.99 1.33
N LEU A 20 -3.74 -12.88 0.92
CA LEU A 20 -4.12 -12.32 -0.38
C LEU A 20 -3.77 -10.83 -0.48
N ALA A 21 -3.97 -10.07 0.59
CA ALA A 21 -3.64 -8.66 0.63
C ALA A 21 -2.11 -8.42 0.52
N LEU A 22 -1.30 -9.25 1.19
CA LEU A 22 0.16 -9.19 1.09
C LEU A 22 0.67 -9.63 -0.28
N ASP A 23 0.06 -10.65 -0.89
CA ASP A 23 0.42 -11.13 -2.22
C ASP A 23 0.19 -10.01 -3.27
N ALA A 24 -1.00 -9.42 -3.29
CA ALA A 24 -1.33 -8.30 -4.16
C ALA A 24 -0.42 -7.08 -3.90
N ALA A 25 -0.11 -6.79 -2.63
CA ALA A 25 0.77 -5.68 -2.28
C ALA A 25 2.22 -5.91 -2.71
N LEU A 26 2.72 -7.15 -2.66
CA LEU A 26 4.05 -7.50 -3.14
C LEU A 26 4.16 -7.34 -4.66
N GLU A 27 3.15 -7.77 -5.42
CA GLU A 27 3.09 -7.56 -6.87
C GLU A 27 3.07 -6.06 -7.23
N ALA A 28 2.27 -5.28 -6.50
CA ALA A 28 2.23 -3.84 -6.69
C ALA A 28 3.57 -3.16 -6.33
N LEU A 29 4.29 -3.67 -5.33
CA LEU A 29 5.62 -3.18 -4.97
C LEU A 29 6.68 -3.54 -6.05
N ARG A 30 6.60 -4.75 -6.64
CA ARG A 30 7.44 -5.16 -7.78
C ARG A 30 7.23 -4.24 -8.99
N LEU A 31 5.98 -3.87 -9.27
CA LEU A 31 5.63 -2.85 -10.26
C LEU A 31 6.29 -1.51 -9.89
N ALA A 32 6.11 -1.04 -8.66
CA ALA A 32 6.67 0.24 -8.21
C ALA A 32 8.19 0.32 -8.43
N ARG A 33 8.92 -0.70 -7.99
CA ARG A 33 10.37 -0.80 -8.19
C ARG A 33 10.74 -0.78 -9.66
N ARG A 34 10.10 -1.63 -10.50
CA ARG A 34 10.40 -1.71 -11.95
C ARG A 34 10.25 -0.35 -12.64
N GLU A 35 9.16 0.36 -12.36
CA GLU A 35 8.90 1.65 -12.99
C GLU A 35 9.79 2.76 -12.41
N ALA A 36 10.17 2.67 -11.12
CA ALA A 36 11.15 3.57 -10.52
C ALA A 36 12.54 3.42 -11.18
N GLU A 37 12.99 2.20 -11.46
CA GLU A 37 14.25 1.96 -12.20
C GLU A 37 14.18 2.52 -13.62
N ALA A 38 13.13 2.16 -14.37
CA ALA A 38 12.93 2.62 -15.76
C ALA A 38 12.78 4.15 -15.88
N ALA A 39 12.40 4.83 -14.81
CA ALA A 39 12.27 6.28 -14.81
C ALA A 39 13.60 7.05 -14.95
N GLY A 40 14.76 6.38 -14.98
CA GLY A 40 16.02 7.01 -15.38
C GLY A 40 16.07 7.32 -16.88
N GLU A 41 15.35 6.54 -17.69
CA GLU A 41 15.26 6.70 -19.15
C GLU A 41 14.00 7.48 -19.55
N ASP A 42 12.91 7.31 -18.82
CA ASP A 42 11.62 7.98 -19.07
C ASP A 42 10.95 8.44 -17.76
N ALA A 43 11.04 9.73 -17.44
CA ALA A 43 10.46 10.29 -16.23
C ALA A 43 8.93 10.09 -16.11
N ALA A 44 8.20 9.87 -17.21
CA ALA A 44 6.76 9.62 -17.17
C ALA A 44 6.42 8.30 -16.43
N ARG A 45 7.38 7.37 -16.36
CA ARG A 45 7.28 6.10 -15.63
C ARG A 45 7.02 6.27 -14.14
N LEU A 46 7.41 7.41 -13.55
CA LEU A 46 7.16 7.71 -12.12
C LEU A 46 5.66 7.73 -11.78
N ARG A 47 4.78 8.01 -12.74
CA ARG A 47 3.32 7.91 -12.57
C ARG A 47 2.88 6.47 -12.26
N TRP A 48 3.50 5.50 -12.93
CA TRP A 48 3.25 4.08 -12.71
C TRP A 48 3.93 3.56 -11.43
N ALA A 49 5.09 4.12 -11.07
CA ALA A 49 5.70 3.88 -9.78
C ALA A 49 4.77 4.35 -8.63
N ALA A 50 4.12 5.51 -8.77
CA ALA A 50 3.11 6.00 -7.83
C ALA A 50 1.92 5.02 -7.71
N LEU A 51 1.43 4.51 -8.84
CA LEU A 51 0.37 3.50 -8.86
C LEU A 51 0.76 2.25 -8.07
N GLY A 52 1.94 1.68 -8.35
CA GLY A 52 2.46 0.53 -7.63
C GLY A 52 2.58 0.79 -6.12
N LEU A 53 3.16 1.92 -5.72
CA LEU A 53 3.32 2.29 -4.31
C LEU A 53 2.00 2.43 -3.55
N VAL A 54 1.04 3.15 -4.14
CA VAL A 54 -0.27 3.37 -3.50
C VAL A 54 -1.07 2.07 -3.42
N SER A 55 -1.00 1.22 -4.45
CA SER A 55 -1.65 -0.09 -4.43
C SER A 55 -0.99 -1.05 -3.43
N ALA A 56 0.33 -1.05 -3.34
CA ALA A 56 1.07 -1.80 -2.32
C ALA A 56 0.68 -1.35 -0.91
N LEU A 57 0.59 -0.02 -0.69
CA LEU A 57 0.18 0.53 0.59
C LEU A 57 -1.26 0.16 0.95
N GLN A 58 -2.17 0.15 -0.03
CA GLN A 58 -3.54 -0.30 0.19
C GLN A 58 -3.58 -1.76 0.68
N GLY A 59 -2.88 -2.67 0.00
CA GLY A 59 -2.84 -4.08 0.40
C GLY A 59 -2.14 -4.31 1.74
N ALA A 60 -1.03 -3.61 2.02
CA ALA A 60 -0.35 -3.69 3.32
C ALA A 60 -1.23 -3.19 4.48
N LEU A 61 -1.99 -2.12 4.27
CA LEU A 61 -2.96 -1.63 5.28
C LEU A 61 -4.12 -2.61 5.48
N VAL A 62 -4.63 -3.24 4.41
CA VAL A 62 -5.64 -4.30 4.51
C VAL A 62 -5.09 -5.49 5.30
N ALA A 63 -3.85 -5.90 5.06
CA ALA A 63 -3.20 -6.97 5.80
C ALA A 63 -3.05 -6.62 7.29
N ALA A 64 -2.57 -5.42 7.60
CA ALA A 64 -2.42 -4.97 8.99
C ALA A 64 -3.79 -4.92 9.71
N LEU A 65 -4.79 -4.30 9.11
CA LEU A 65 -6.13 -4.19 9.69
C LEU A 65 -6.88 -5.53 9.76
N SER A 66 -6.53 -6.52 8.93
CA SER A 66 -7.11 -7.87 8.98
C SER A 66 -6.39 -8.80 9.96
N GLY A 67 -5.13 -8.51 10.28
CA GLY A 67 -4.31 -9.35 11.13
C GLY A 67 -4.64 -9.23 12.62
N TYR A 68 -5.25 -8.12 13.02
CA TYR A 68 -5.56 -7.85 14.42
C TYR A 68 -6.67 -8.76 14.96
N ASP A 69 -6.65 -9.03 16.28
CA ASP A 69 -7.51 -10.06 16.82
C ASP A 69 -9.01 -9.74 16.77
N THR A 70 -9.35 -8.46 16.83
CA THR A 70 -10.72 -7.95 16.74
C THR A 70 -11.15 -7.62 15.31
N ALA A 71 -10.32 -7.94 14.30
CA ALA A 71 -10.56 -7.54 12.93
C ALA A 71 -11.72 -8.30 12.25
N ASP A 72 -12.74 -7.56 11.84
CA ASP A 72 -13.76 -8.04 10.90
C ASP A 72 -13.53 -7.48 9.48
N THR A 73 -14.40 -7.84 8.54
CA THR A 73 -14.32 -7.34 7.16
C THR A 73 -14.65 -5.85 7.06
N THR A 74 -15.44 -5.30 7.97
CA THR A 74 -15.83 -3.87 7.96
C THR A 74 -14.65 -2.95 8.22
N ALA A 75 -13.62 -3.44 8.92
CA ALA A 75 -12.35 -2.74 9.13
C ALA A 75 -11.62 -2.41 7.82
N VAL A 76 -11.87 -3.15 6.73
CA VAL A 76 -11.19 -2.95 5.44
C VAL A 76 -12.12 -2.52 4.31
N LEU A 77 -13.43 -2.72 4.45
CA LEU A 77 -14.43 -2.35 3.44
C LEU A 77 -14.77 -0.85 3.47
N ASN A 78 -15.18 -0.33 2.32
CA ASN A 78 -15.65 1.03 2.13
C ASN A 78 -17.12 1.16 2.59
N PRO A 79 -17.44 1.98 3.60
CA PRO A 79 -18.83 2.15 4.05
C PRO A 79 -19.79 2.64 2.96
N SER A 80 -19.29 3.43 2.00
CA SER A 80 -20.10 3.93 0.88
C SER A 80 -20.23 2.92 -0.28
N GLN A 81 -19.37 1.90 -0.32
CA GLN A 81 -19.33 0.85 -1.35
C GLN A 81 -18.97 -0.48 -0.67
N PRO A 82 -19.93 -1.12 0.01
CA PRO A 82 -19.64 -2.24 0.92
C PRO A 82 -19.00 -3.47 0.26
N ASP A 83 -19.06 -3.56 -1.06
CA ASP A 83 -18.44 -4.57 -1.91
C ASP A 83 -16.96 -4.28 -2.22
N ARG A 84 -16.42 -3.12 -1.81
CA ARG A 84 -15.08 -2.66 -2.19
C ARG A 84 -14.18 -2.39 -1.00
N ILE A 85 -12.88 -2.65 -1.18
CA ILE A 85 -11.85 -2.22 -0.24
C ILE A 85 -11.83 -0.69 -0.14
N ALA A 86 -11.71 -0.19 1.09
CA ALA A 86 -11.62 1.23 1.39
C ALA A 86 -10.39 1.89 0.71
N PRO A 87 -10.48 3.18 0.34
CA PRO A 87 -9.34 3.91 -0.18
C PRO A 87 -8.25 4.06 0.89
N VAL A 88 -6.99 4.22 0.45
CA VAL A 88 -5.80 4.32 1.33
C VAL A 88 -5.99 5.36 2.45
N ALA A 89 -6.59 6.53 2.15
CA ALA A 89 -6.82 7.56 3.15
C ALA A 89 -7.71 7.08 4.32
N LEU A 90 -8.74 6.29 4.02
CA LEU A 90 -9.63 5.72 5.04
C LEU A 90 -8.95 4.59 5.81
N LEU A 91 -8.26 3.69 5.10
CA LEU A 91 -7.50 2.60 5.73
C LEU A 91 -6.40 3.15 6.65
N LEU A 92 -5.71 4.21 6.23
CA LEU A 92 -4.68 4.86 7.04
C LEU A 92 -5.26 5.51 8.29
N ARG A 93 -6.44 6.15 8.19
CA ARG A 93 -7.16 6.66 9.37
C ARG A 93 -7.51 5.53 10.34
N ARG A 94 -7.98 4.40 9.83
CA ARG A 94 -8.29 3.21 10.63
C ARG A 94 -7.05 2.62 11.31
N ALA A 95 -5.95 2.49 10.59
CA ALA A 95 -4.68 1.97 11.12
C ALA A 95 -4.03 2.87 12.19
N ARG A 96 -4.49 4.12 12.30
CA ARG A 96 -4.10 5.07 13.36
C ARG A 96 -5.04 5.03 14.57
N SER A 97 -6.18 4.36 14.50
CA SER A 97 -7.15 4.28 15.59
C SER A 97 -6.74 3.20 16.59
N ALA A 98 -6.73 3.55 17.88
CA ALA A 98 -6.52 2.60 18.97
C ALA A 98 -7.66 1.56 19.09
N GLU A 99 -8.81 1.82 18.46
CA GLU A 99 -9.91 0.85 18.40
C GLU A 99 -9.62 -0.33 17.46
N LEU A 100 -8.73 -0.13 16.48
CA LEU A 100 -8.46 -1.11 15.42
C LEU A 100 -7.04 -1.65 15.47
N LEU A 101 -6.05 -0.84 15.86
CA LEU A 101 -4.67 -1.27 16.07
C LEU A 101 -4.12 -0.64 17.34
N ASN A 102 -3.48 -1.46 18.17
CA ASN A 102 -2.75 -1.00 19.35
C ASN A 102 -1.25 -0.89 19.06
N ALA A 103 -0.51 -0.27 19.97
CA ALA A 103 0.95 -0.26 19.88
C ALA A 103 1.50 -1.67 20.13
N PRO A 104 2.59 -2.09 19.46
CA PRO A 104 3.43 -1.29 18.55
C PRO A 104 2.94 -1.21 17.09
N GLU A 105 1.90 -1.93 16.68
CA GLU A 105 1.48 -2.06 15.28
C GLU A 105 0.69 -0.86 14.73
N ARG A 106 0.17 -0.02 15.63
CA ARG A 106 -0.57 1.20 15.29
C ARG A 106 0.32 2.16 14.50
N VAL A 107 -0.20 2.65 13.38
CA VAL A 107 0.51 3.60 12.53
C VAL A 107 0.59 4.96 13.22
N GLU A 108 1.81 5.51 13.28
CA GLU A 108 2.05 6.87 13.75
C GLU A 108 2.74 7.70 12.66
N ILE A 109 2.03 8.71 12.16
CA ILE A 109 2.54 9.60 11.11
C ILE A 109 2.24 11.06 11.47
N ASN A 110 3.22 11.92 11.23
CA ASN A 110 3.06 13.36 11.39
C ASN A 110 2.44 13.99 10.13
N ALA A 111 2.08 15.27 10.23
CA ALA A 111 1.45 16.01 9.12
C ALA A 111 2.34 16.13 7.85
N ALA A 112 3.67 16.06 7.99
CA ALA A 112 4.57 16.11 6.83
C ALA A 112 4.50 14.80 6.03
N ARG A 113 4.55 13.66 6.72
CA ARG A 113 4.42 12.32 6.10
C ARG A 113 3.03 12.11 5.50
N GLN A 114 1.97 12.58 6.17
CA GLN A 114 0.61 12.56 5.63
C GLN A 114 0.52 13.30 4.29
N ARG A 115 1.04 14.53 4.21
CA ARG A 115 1.05 15.33 2.97
C ARG A 115 1.87 14.68 1.85
N ALA A 116 2.95 13.98 2.18
CA ALA A 116 3.74 13.21 1.20
C ALA A 116 2.92 12.07 0.59
N LEU A 117 2.19 11.32 1.40
CA LEU A 117 1.29 10.25 0.92
C LEU A 117 0.15 10.81 0.07
N GLU A 118 -0.43 11.95 0.46
CA GLU A 118 -1.48 12.63 -0.32
C GLU A 118 -0.99 13.05 -1.71
N ARG A 119 0.24 13.57 -1.82
CA ARG A 119 0.84 13.91 -3.11
C ARG A 119 1.06 12.66 -3.98
N LEU A 120 1.54 11.55 -3.43
CA LEU A 120 1.64 10.29 -4.17
C LEU A 120 0.28 9.79 -4.67
N ILE A 121 -0.75 9.86 -3.83
CA ILE A 121 -2.12 9.49 -4.19
C ILE A 121 -2.61 10.38 -5.34
N ALA A 122 -2.34 11.68 -5.30
CA ALA A 122 -2.70 12.60 -6.39
C ALA A 122 -2.00 12.23 -7.71
N VAL A 123 -0.70 11.90 -7.69
CA VAL A 123 0.04 11.43 -8.87
C VAL A 123 -0.57 10.14 -9.43
N ARG A 124 -0.86 9.17 -8.55
CA ARG A 124 -1.51 7.91 -8.93
C ARG A 124 -2.88 8.14 -9.55
N ASN A 125 -3.70 9.01 -8.97
CA ASN A 125 -5.02 9.34 -9.52
C ASN A 125 -4.88 10.02 -10.89
N GLY A 126 -3.90 10.90 -11.06
CA GLY A 126 -3.59 11.49 -12.36
C GLY A 126 -3.21 10.44 -13.42
N ALA A 127 -2.43 9.42 -13.03
CA ALA A 127 -2.06 8.32 -13.90
C ALA A 127 -3.28 7.49 -14.34
N VAL A 128 -4.13 7.09 -13.40
CA VAL A 128 -5.31 6.24 -13.64
C VAL A 128 -6.36 6.95 -14.49
N HIS A 129 -6.56 8.25 -14.27
CA HIS A 129 -7.58 9.03 -14.97
C HIS A 129 -7.05 9.78 -16.20
N ALA A 130 -5.82 9.47 -16.65
CA ALA A 130 -5.15 10.15 -17.76
C ALA A 130 -5.16 11.68 -17.64
N LEU A 131 -5.10 12.22 -16.42
CA LEU A 131 -5.04 13.65 -16.17
C LEU A 131 -3.63 14.17 -16.45
N ALA A 132 -3.52 15.41 -16.92
CA ALA A 132 -2.25 16.10 -17.14
C ALA A 132 -1.56 16.52 -15.83
N THR A 133 -1.55 15.64 -14.82
CA THR A 133 -0.87 15.89 -13.54
C THR A 133 0.62 15.61 -13.72
N GLY A 134 1.43 16.65 -13.53
CA GLY A 134 2.89 16.51 -13.49
C GLY A 134 3.33 15.64 -12.31
N VAL A 135 4.50 15.01 -12.43
CA VAL A 135 5.15 14.35 -11.31
C VAL A 135 5.90 15.44 -10.52
N PRO A 136 5.63 15.61 -9.20
CA PRO A 136 6.28 16.65 -8.42
C PRO A 136 7.78 16.33 -8.23
N GLU A 137 8.62 17.36 -8.09
CA GLU A 137 10.04 17.21 -7.77
C GLU A 137 10.26 16.45 -6.45
N THR A 138 9.31 16.54 -5.53
CA THR A 138 9.31 15.81 -4.26
C THR A 138 8.98 14.32 -4.39
N PHE A 139 8.79 13.79 -5.61
CA PHE A 139 8.38 12.39 -5.81
C PHE A 139 9.30 11.40 -5.10
N GLY A 140 10.61 11.54 -5.22
CA GLY A 140 11.58 10.64 -4.57
C GLY A 140 11.43 10.63 -3.04
N PRO A 141 11.51 11.78 -2.36
CA PRO A 141 11.20 11.90 -0.93
C PRO A 141 9.82 11.36 -0.54
N ASP A 142 8.78 11.64 -1.32
CA ASP A 142 7.41 11.19 -1.04
C ASP A 142 7.29 9.67 -1.16
N ALA A 143 7.90 9.08 -2.19
CA ALA A 143 7.99 7.63 -2.42
C ALA A 143 8.70 6.92 -1.25
N ARG A 144 9.77 7.51 -0.70
CA ARG A 144 10.46 6.97 0.48
C ARG A 144 9.57 6.98 1.72
N VAL A 145 8.66 7.94 1.88
CA VAL A 145 7.68 7.92 2.98
C VAL A 145 6.73 6.72 2.84
N ALA A 146 6.24 6.44 1.64
CA ALA A 146 5.41 5.26 1.39
C ALA A 146 6.18 3.95 1.60
N ALA A 147 7.42 3.85 1.11
CA ALA A 147 8.28 2.68 1.31
C ALA A 147 8.58 2.44 2.81
N GLY A 148 8.86 3.50 3.58
CA GLY A 148 9.05 3.39 5.03
C GLY A 148 7.80 2.91 5.76
N LEU A 149 6.61 3.35 5.33
CA LEU A 149 5.35 2.86 5.90
C LEU A 149 5.07 1.39 5.53
N LEU A 150 5.40 0.97 4.30
CA LEU A 150 5.34 -0.45 3.89
C LEU A 150 6.27 -1.31 4.74
N ARG A 151 7.52 -0.85 4.96
CA ARG A 151 8.50 -1.51 5.83
C ARG A 151 7.96 -1.68 7.24
N PHE A 152 7.40 -0.61 7.81
CA PHE A 152 6.79 -0.66 9.14
C PHE A 152 5.66 -1.69 9.24
N LEU A 153 4.69 -1.62 8.32
CA LEU A 153 3.48 -2.45 8.34
C LEU A 153 3.75 -3.95 8.12
N VAL A 154 4.81 -4.29 7.37
CA VAL A 154 5.05 -5.67 6.92
C VAL A 154 6.25 -6.31 7.61
N LEU A 155 7.27 -5.52 7.96
CA LEU A 155 8.56 -6.03 8.45
C LEU A 155 8.82 -5.67 9.92
N ASP A 156 8.55 -4.43 10.35
CA ASP A 156 9.00 -3.96 11.67
C ASP A 156 7.98 -4.24 12.78
N ALA A 157 6.70 -3.96 12.53
CA ALA A 157 5.60 -4.19 13.48
C ALA A 157 4.36 -4.75 12.77
N PRO A 158 4.45 -5.96 12.17
CA PRO A 158 3.31 -6.56 11.49
C PRO A 158 2.21 -6.93 12.48
N ALA A 159 0.98 -6.47 12.21
CA ALA A 159 -0.22 -6.85 12.98
C ALA A 159 -0.73 -8.26 12.67
N PHE A 160 0.09 -9.11 12.06
CA PHE A 160 -0.22 -10.49 11.69
C PHE A 160 0.99 -11.38 12.00
N ASP A 161 0.79 -12.69 12.09
CA ASP A 161 1.90 -13.64 12.32
C ASP A 161 2.77 -13.78 11.05
N PRO A 162 4.00 -13.22 11.01
CA PRO A 162 4.82 -13.23 9.81
C PRO A 162 5.29 -14.64 9.43
N ARG A 163 5.26 -15.61 10.35
CA ARG A 163 5.65 -17.00 10.08
C ARG A 163 4.68 -17.70 9.12
N LYS A 164 3.41 -17.28 9.11
CA LYS A 164 2.37 -17.82 8.23
C LYS A 164 2.47 -17.29 6.79
N VAL A 165 3.24 -16.24 6.57
CA VAL A 165 3.42 -15.53 5.28
C VAL A 165 4.89 -15.22 5.00
N ASN A 166 5.79 -16.06 5.52
CA ASN A 166 7.24 -15.82 5.56
C ASN A 166 7.86 -15.52 4.19
N LEU A 167 7.43 -16.22 3.12
CA LEU A 167 7.90 -15.99 1.76
C LEU A 167 7.52 -14.60 1.23
N LEU A 168 6.31 -14.13 1.55
CA LEU A 168 5.86 -12.79 1.17
C LEU A 168 6.66 -11.73 1.93
N VAL A 169 6.83 -11.89 3.24
CA VAL A 169 7.66 -11.00 4.09
C VAL A 169 9.10 -10.90 3.56
N ALA A 170 9.71 -12.04 3.18
CA ALA A 170 11.04 -12.04 2.57
C ALA A 170 11.06 -11.29 1.23
N GLY A 171 10.03 -11.46 0.40
CA GLY A 171 9.87 -10.71 -0.85
C GLY A 171 9.77 -9.20 -0.64
N PHE A 172 9.00 -8.75 0.35
CA PHE A 172 8.89 -7.34 0.70
C PHE A 172 10.24 -6.72 1.06
N ARG A 173 11.06 -7.42 1.86
CA ARG A 173 12.40 -6.95 2.22
C ARG A 173 13.25 -6.69 0.97
N ILE A 174 13.32 -7.66 0.06
CA ILE A 174 14.10 -7.57 -1.17
C ILE A 174 13.61 -6.41 -2.04
N GLU A 175 12.30 -6.31 -2.27
CA GLU A 175 11.74 -5.31 -3.17
C GLU A 175 11.80 -3.88 -2.57
N LEU A 176 11.66 -3.73 -1.26
CA LEU A 176 11.84 -2.43 -0.58
C LEU A 176 13.30 -1.96 -0.64
N ASP A 177 14.27 -2.84 -0.39
CA ASP A 177 15.69 -2.49 -0.46
C ASP A 177 16.09 -2.08 -1.89
N ARG A 178 15.58 -2.78 -2.90
CA ARG A 178 15.80 -2.43 -4.32
C ARG A 178 15.10 -1.13 -4.72
N LEU A 179 13.88 -0.92 -4.25
CA LEU A 179 13.16 0.32 -4.50
C LEU A 179 13.91 1.53 -3.90
N GLU A 180 14.40 1.41 -2.67
CA GLU A 180 15.18 2.47 -2.02
C GLU A 180 16.46 2.83 -2.80
N GLN A 181 17.14 1.82 -3.36
CA GLN A 181 18.29 2.03 -4.26
C GLN A 181 17.86 2.78 -5.54
N ALA A 182 16.79 2.33 -6.20
CA ALA A 182 16.27 2.97 -7.41
C ALA A 182 15.83 4.44 -7.21
N LEU A 183 15.36 4.77 -6.00
CA LEU A 183 14.98 6.14 -5.63
C LEU A 183 16.18 7.03 -5.27
N THR A 184 17.34 6.45 -4.99
CA THR A 184 18.56 7.17 -4.53
C THR A 184 19.57 7.38 -5.65
N SER A 185 19.57 6.53 -6.68
CA SER A 185 20.41 6.70 -7.87
C SER A 185 19.94 7.81 -8.82
N LYS A 186 19.13 8.75 -8.34
CA LYS A 186 18.53 9.88 -9.07
C LYS A 186 18.58 11.14 -8.23
#